data_AF-A0A812IZ29-F1
#
_entry.id   AF-A0A812IZ29-F1
#
_cell.length_a   1.000
_cell.length_b   1.000
_cell.length_c   1.000
_cell.angle_alpha   90.00
_cell.angle_beta   90.00
_cell.angle_gamma   90.00
#
_symmetry.space_group_name_H-M   'P 1'
#
loop_
_entity.id
_entity.type
_entity.pdbx_description
1 polymer ?
#
loop_
_entity_poly.entity_id
_entity_poly.type
_entity_poly.pdbx_seq_one_letter_code
_entity_poly.pdbx_strand_id
1 'polypeptide(L)'
;DEAECVERAADALFDLMGVEYAKEGKKATSFGTSVSALGLVFDLAEFSNGCVTIRHTERRAQELRDTLGHHLDQGTLSPKEAEVLRGRLRWYSSYLFGRGPAVAMKTLSRRAQGREGSNFVNDELRGALSKLLDHVENAPPLRINVASGRTFFLFTDGSYEPSGEVDSFTVAYIDNSAAQAAL
;
A
#
# COMPACT_ATOMS: atom_id res chain seq x y z
N ASP A 1 19.38 -27.49 12.11
CA ASP A 1 18.58 -26.55 11.33
C ASP A 1 18.91 -25.16 11.84
N GLU A 2 19.35 -24.23 10.98
CA GLU A 2 19.86 -22.91 11.43
C GLU A 2 18.75 -22.05 12.05
N ALA A 3 17.53 -22.12 11.50
CA ALA A 3 16.37 -21.40 12.00
C ALA A 3 16.03 -21.80 13.45
N GLU A 4 16.08 -23.10 13.75
CA GLU A 4 15.81 -23.63 15.08
C GLU A 4 16.87 -23.17 16.11
N CYS A 5 18.13 -23.07 15.71
CA CYS A 5 19.18 -22.53 16.57
C CYS A 5 18.97 -21.05 16.89
N VAL A 6 18.56 -20.26 15.89
CA VAL A 6 18.25 -18.82 16.07
C VAL A 6 17.04 -18.63 16.97
N GLU A 7 15.99 -19.44 16.78
CA GLU A 7 14.78 -19.41 17.60
C GLU A 7 15.09 -19.67 19.08
N ARG A 8 15.84 -20.74 19.38
CA ARG A 8 16.28 -21.05 20.75
C ARG A 8 17.13 -19.94 21.37
N ALA A 9 17.99 -19.29 20.58
CA ALA A 9 18.82 -18.19 21.07
C ALA A 9 17.98 -16.94 21.39
N ALA A 10 16.99 -16.63 20.55
CA ALA A 10 16.04 -15.54 20.80
C ALA A 10 15.18 -15.82 22.05
N ASP A 11 14.70 -17.05 22.21
CA ASP A 11 13.92 -17.47 23.38
C ASP A 11 14.72 -17.31 24.68
N ALA A 12 15.97 -17.79 24.69
CA ALA A 12 16.86 -17.66 25.84
C ALA A 12 17.18 -16.18 26.16
N LEU A 13 17.31 -15.33 25.14
CA LEU A 13 17.51 -13.89 25.32
C LEU A 13 16.29 -13.22 25.95
N PHE A 14 15.08 -13.52 25.47
CA PHE A 14 13.86 -12.96 26.05
C PHE A 14 13.63 -13.45 27.48
N ASP A 15 13.87 -14.73 27.76
CA ASP A 15 13.78 -15.29 29.10
C ASP A 15 14.81 -14.63 30.05
N LEU A 16 16.05 -14.39 29.58
CA LEU A 16 17.08 -13.69 30.35
C LEU A 16 16.70 -12.23 30.65
N MET A 17 16.09 -11.52 29.69
CA MET A 17 15.62 -10.15 29.88
C MET A 17 14.32 -10.06 30.69
N GLY A 18 13.67 -11.18 31.00
CA GLY A 18 12.36 -11.21 31.66
C GLY A 18 11.24 -10.63 30.80
N VAL A 19 11.37 -10.70 29.47
CA VAL A 19 10.35 -10.23 28.53
C VAL A 19 9.35 -11.33 28.29
N GLU A 20 8.08 -11.09 28.65
CA GLU A 20 7.00 -12.01 28.32
C GLU A 20 6.60 -11.90 26.85
N TYR A 21 6.59 -13.04 26.15
CA TYR A 21 6.18 -13.14 24.75
C TYR A 21 5.30 -14.37 24.51
N ALA A 22 4.60 -14.39 23.38
CA ALA A 22 3.76 -15.52 23.00
C ALA A 22 4.63 -16.66 22.48
N LYS A 23 4.80 -17.72 23.29
CA LYS A 23 5.47 -18.98 22.90
C LYS A 23 4.54 -19.93 22.14
N GLU A 24 3.23 -19.74 22.25
CA GLU A 24 2.22 -20.59 21.60
C GLU A 24 1.10 -19.77 20.93
N GLY A 25 0.37 -20.42 20.02
CA GLY A 25 -0.79 -19.87 19.34
C GLY A 25 -0.46 -19.03 18.10
N LYS A 26 -1.47 -18.33 17.55
CA LYS A 26 -1.39 -17.64 16.25
C LYS A 26 -0.33 -16.53 16.14
N LYS A 27 0.22 -16.09 17.28
CA LYS A 27 1.28 -15.06 17.34
C LYS A 27 2.68 -15.68 17.47
N ALA A 28 2.77 -16.95 17.86
CA ALA A 28 3.99 -17.72 17.96
C ALA A 28 4.27 -18.38 16.60
N THR A 29 4.72 -17.56 15.65
CA THR A 29 5.10 -18.04 14.32
C THR A 29 6.59 -18.36 14.33
N SER A 30 6.97 -19.55 13.85
CA SER A 30 8.37 -19.92 13.66
C SER A 30 9.05 -19.02 12.63
N PHE A 31 10.38 -18.96 12.69
CA PHE A 31 11.16 -18.26 11.67
C PHE A 31 10.89 -18.83 10.28
N GLY A 32 10.74 -17.95 9.30
CA GLY A 32 10.46 -18.33 7.93
C GLY A 32 10.71 -17.19 6.95
N THR A 33 10.46 -17.47 5.68
CA THR A 33 10.64 -16.50 4.58
C THR A 33 9.50 -15.49 4.48
N SER A 34 8.52 -15.53 5.38
CA SER A 34 7.46 -14.52 5.45
C SER A 34 7.05 -14.27 6.88
N VAL A 35 6.84 -13.00 7.24
CA VAL A 35 6.35 -12.60 8.57
C VAL A 35 5.19 -11.63 8.42
N SER A 36 4.15 -11.80 9.24
CA SER A 36 3.01 -10.89 9.27
C SER A 36 3.05 -10.04 10.54
N ALA A 37 3.10 -8.72 10.40
CA ALA A 37 3.12 -7.79 11.53
C ALA A 37 2.44 -6.47 11.15
N LEU A 38 1.77 -5.83 12.12
CA LEU A 38 1.09 -4.54 11.93
C LEU A 38 0.05 -4.50 10.79
N GLY A 39 -0.51 -5.65 10.39
CA GLY A 39 -1.44 -5.74 9.26
C GLY A 39 -0.77 -5.84 7.88
N LEU A 40 0.56 -5.97 7.86
CA LEU A 40 1.40 -6.18 6.69
C LEU A 40 1.96 -7.60 6.66
N VAL A 41 2.34 -8.04 5.47
CA VAL A 41 3.11 -9.25 5.20
C VAL A 41 4.44 -8.81 4.59
N PHE A 42 5.53 -9.16 5.27
CA PHE A 42 6.89 -9.01 4.78
C PHE A 42 7.29 -10.35 4.17
N ASP A 43 7.68 -10.33 2.91
CA ASP A 43 8.17 -11.48 2.17
C ASP A 43 9.67 -11.32 1.93
N LEU A 44 10.41 -12.28 2.46
CA LEU A 44 11.86 -12.38 2.52
C LEU A 44 12.39 -13.49 1.60
N ALA A 45 11.56 -14.06 0.72
CA ALA A 45 11.98 -15.12 -0.19
C ALA A 45 13.15 -14.70 -1.11
N GLU A 46 13.23 -13.42 -1.47
CA GLU A 46 14.33 -12.84 -2.26
C GLU A 46 15.36 -12.10 -1.41
N PHE A 47 15.39 -12.31 -0.09
CA PHE A 47 16.27 -11.55 0.80
C PHE A 47 17.76 -11.75 0.48
N SER A 48 18.15 -12.97 0.06
CA SER A 48 19.52 -13.27 -0.41
C SER A 48 19.92 -12.47 -1.65
N ASN A 49 18.95 -12.02 -2.44
CA ASN A 49 19.15 -11.15 -3.60
C ASN A 49 19.08 -9.66 -3.22
N GLY A 50 19.03 -9.35 -1.92
CA GLY A 50 18.90 -8.00 -1.40
C GLY A 50 17.51 -7.41 -1.63
N CYS A 51 16.46 -8.23 -1.75
CA CYS A 51 15.10 -7.79 -2.04
C CYS A 51 14.13 -8.24 -0.94
N VAL A 52 13.26 -7.33 -0.51
CA VAL A 52 12.14 -7.59 0.38
C VAL A 52 10.89 -7.02 -0.25
N THR A 53 9.79 -7.77 -0.25
CA THR A 53 8.49 -7.22 -0.63
C THR A 53 7.57 -7.08 0.57
N ILE A 54 6.79 -6.01 0.59
CA ILE A 54 5.87 -5.68 1.66
C ILE A 54 4.50 -5.45 1.06
N ARG A 55 3.49 -6.14 1.58
CA ARG A 55 2.09 -6.00 1.16
C ARG A 55 1.16 -5.95 2.37
N HIS A 56 -0.06 -5.49 2.17
CA HIS A 56 -1.10 -5.66 3.17
C HIS A 56 -1.48 -7.13 3.31
N THR A 57 -1.94 -7.52 4.51
CA THR A 57 -2.57 -8.83 4.71
C THR A 57 -3.84 -8.96 3.89
N GLU A 58 -4.14 -10.19 3.41
CA GLU A 58 -5.33 -10.46 2.60
C GLU A 58 -6.61 -10.03 3.30
N ARG A 59 -6.67 -10.25 4.62
CA ARG A 59 -7.78 -9.79 5.45
C ARG A 59 -8.04 -8.29 5.30
N ARG A 60 -6.99 -7.46 5.37
CA ARG A 60 -7.12 -6.00 5.27
C ARG A 60 -7.55 -5.55 3.87
N ALA A 61 -7.01 -6.21 2.85
CA ALA A 61 -7.41 -5.96 1.47
C ALA A 61 -8.90 -6.31 1.27
N GLN A 62 -9.32 -7.50 1.72
CA GLN A 62 -10.72 -7.94 1.62
C GLN A 62 -11.67 -7.00 2.35
N GLU A 63 -11.36 -6.61 3.59
CA GLU A 63 -12.17 -5.67 4.37
C GLU A 63 -12.37 -4.32 3.62
N LEU A 64 -11.40 -3.87 2.83
CA LEU A 64 -11.50 -2.66 2.02
C LEU A 64 -12.27 -2.88 0.72
N ARG A 65 -12.04 -4.02 0.03
CA ARG A 65 -12.80 -4.41 -1.17
C ARG A 65 -14.28 -4.47 -0.87
N ASP A 66 -14.65 -5.14 0.22
CA ASP A 66 -16.06 -5.27 0.65
C ASP A 66 -16.68 -3.90 0.93
N THR A 67 -15.94 -3.01 1.61
CA THR A 67 -16.45 -1.67 1.94
C THR A 67 -16.63 -0.81 0.69
N LEU A 68 -15.68 -0.86 -0.24
CA LEU A 68 -15.75 -0.11 -1.49
C LEU A 68 -16.85 -0.63 -2.40
N GLY A 69 -16.93 -1.95 -2.59
CA GLY A 69 -17.98 -2.61 -3.35
C GLY A 69 -19.37 -2.28 -2.81
N HIS A 70 -19.56 -2.35 -1.48
CA HIS A 70 -20.81 -1.98 -0.83
C HIS A 70 -21.30 -0.57 -1.20
N HIS A 71 -20.43 0.44 -1.14
CA HIS A 71 -20.82 1.82 -1.47
C HIS A 71 -21.00 2.05 -2.98
N LEU A 72 -20.27 1.33 -3.83
CA LEU A 72 -20.47 1.34 -5.27
C LEU A 72 -21.84 0.74 -5.64
N ASP A 73 -22.23 -0.36 -5.00
CA ASP A 73 -23.48 -1.08 -5.23
C ASP A 73 -24.69 -0.32 -4.68
N GLN A 74 -24.60 0.17 -3.44
CA GLN A 74 -25.67 0.96 -2.84
C GLN A 74 -25.84 2.34 -3.49
N GLY A 75 -24.77 2.89 -4.09
CA GLY A 75 -24.78 4.23 -4.67
C GLY A 75 -24.90 5.34 -3.63
N THR A 76 -24.63 5.06 -2.36
CA THR A 76 -24.65 6.03 -1.27
C THR A 76 -23.42 5.91 -0.38
N LEU A 77 -22.88 7.07 0.04
CA LEU A 77 -21.75 7.20 0.95
C LEU A 77 -21.90 8.49 1.74
N SER A 78 -22.19 8.41 3.03
CA SER A 78 -22.28 9.60 3.89
C SER A 78 -20.90 10.23 4.14
N PRO A 79 -20.82 11.53 4.52
CA PRO A 79 -19.55 12.14 4.90
C PRO A 79 -18.82 11.40 6.03
N LYS A 80 -19.56 10.85 6.99
CA LYS A 80 -18.99 10.09 8.10
C LYS A 80 -18.38 8.77 7.64
N GLU A 81 -19.08 8.03 6.78
CA GLU A 81 -18.56 6.79 6.20
C GLU A 81 -17.37 7.07 5.29
N ALA A 82 -17.42 8.15 4.51
CA ALA A 82 -16.31 8.59 3.68
C ALA A 82 -15.07 8.96 4.51
N GLU A 83 -15.24 9.58 5.67
CA GLU A 83 -14.15 9.90 6.59
C GLU A 83 -13.48 8.62 7.12
N VAL A 84 -14.27 7.63 7.53
CA VAL A 84 -13.78 6.31 7.98
C VAL A 84 -13.05 5.58 6.85
N LEU A 85 -13.68 5.52 5.68
CA LEU A 85 -13.11 4.88 4.49
C LEU A 85 -11.81 5.57 4.06
N ARG A 86 -11.77 6.91 4.07
CA ARG A 86 -10.58 7.71 3.78
C ARG A 86 -9.43 7.39 4.75
N GLY A 87 -9.71 7.28 6.05
CA GLY A 87 -8.70 6.92 7.04
C GLY A 87 -8.09 5.54 6.79
N ARG A 88 -8.96 4.55 6.51
CA ARG A 88 -8.52 3.18 6.20
C ARG A 88 -7.73 3.12 4.90
N LEU A 89 -8.21 3.79 3.85
CA LEU A 89 -7.51 3.88 2.57
C LEU A 89 -6.20 4.64 2.69
N ARG A 90 -6.08 5.67 3.54
CA ARG A 90 -4.82 6.39 3.73
C ARG A 90 -3.75 5.54 4.41
N TRP A 91 -4.17 4.66 5.32
CA TRP A 91 -3.26 3.66 5.87
C TRP A 91 -2.90 2.61 4.82
N TYR A 92 -3.87 2.22 3.98
CA TYR A 92 -3.60 1.37 2.81
C TYR A 92 -2.68 2.06 1.78
N SER A 93 -2.78 3.39 1.68
CA SER A 93 -2.15 4.27 0.70
C SER A 93 -0.68 4.52 0.94
N SER A 94 -0.09 4.01 2.03
CA SER A 94 1.35 4.01 2.18
C SER A 94 2.07 3.29 1.02
N TYR A 95 1.33 2.55 0.20
CA TYR A 95 1.76 1.94 -1.06
C TYR A 95 1.04 2.48 -2.32
N LEU A 96 0.11 3.43 -2.17
CA LEU A 96 -0.55 4.12 -3.28
C LEU A 96 0.45 5.14 -3.86
N PHE A 97 1.25 4.71 -4.84
CA PHE A 97 2.15 5.59 -5.58
C PHE A 97 1.42 6.25 -6.77
N GLY A 98 1.85 7.46 -7.12
CA GLY A 98 1.43 8.15 -8.34
C GLY A 98 0.17 9.01 -8.22
N ARG A 99 -0.21 9.65 -9.33
CA ARG A 99 -1.25 10.69 -9.36
C ARG A 99 -2.67 10.14 -9.34
N GLY A 100 -2.94 9.01 -10.00
CA GLY A 100 -4.28 8.43 -10.12
C GLY A 100 -4.94 8.19 -8.74
N PRO A 101 -4.32 7.37 -7.88
CA PRO A 101 -4.63 7.27 -6.46
C PRO A 101 -4.85 8.59 -5.72
N ALA A 102 -3.94 9.55 -5.88
CA ALA A 102 -3.98 10.81 -5.15
C ALA A 102 -5.20 11.66 -5.55
N VAL A 103 -5.55 11.68 -6.84
CA VAL A 103 -6.75 12.37 -7.35
C VAL A 103 -8.01 11.69 -6.81
N ALA A 104 -8.10 10.37 -6.86
CA ALA A 104 -9.24 9.63 -6.32
C ALA A 104 -9.41 9.86 -4.80
N MET A 105 -8.30 9.87 -4.05
CA MET A 105 -8.29 10.21 -2.63
C MET A 105 -8.73 11.65 -2.35
N LYS A 106 -8.45 12.60 -3.25
CA LYS A 106 -8.90 13.99 -3.12
C LYS A 106 -10.41 14.09 -3.28
N THR A 107 -11.00 13.40 -4.27
CA THR A 107 -12.46 13.32 -4.45
C THR A 107 -13.13 12.73 -3.21
N LEU A 108 -12.63 11.59 -2.71
CA LEU A 108 -13.13 10.99 -1.45
C LEU A 108 -12.99 11.95 -0.25
N SER A 109 -11.90 12.72 -0.19
CA SER A 109 -11.68 13.70 0.88
C SER A 109 -12.70 14.83 0.87
N ARG A 110 -13.17 15.28 -0.31
CA ARG A 110 -14.24 16.28 -0.41
C ARG A 110 -15.57 15.75 0.12
N ARG A 111 -15.92 14.49 -0.22
CA ARG A 111 -17.09 13.81 0.36
C ARG A 111 -16.99 13.73 1.89
N ALA A 112 -15.84 13.32 2.40
CA ALA A 112 -15.60 13.20 3.85
C ALA A 112 -15.75 14.54 4.59
N GLN A 113 -15.37 15.65 3.95
CA GLN A 113 -15.52 17.01 4.50
C GLN A 113 -16.96 17.55 4.40
N GLY A 114 -17.90 16.79 3.84
CA GLY A 114 -19.31 17.20 3.70
C GLY A 114 -19.55 18.29 2.65
N ARG A 115 -18.57 18.57 1.77
CA ARG A 115 -18.64 19.68 0.79
C ARG A 115 -19.68 19.47 -0.31
N GLU A 116 -20.15 18.25 -0.50
CA GLU A 116 -21.05 17.87 -1.60
C GLU A 116 -22.54 17.94 -1.21
N GLY A 117 -22.88 18.10 0.07
CA GLY A 117 -24.25 18.27 0.55
C GLY A 117 -25.20 17.08 0.29
N SER A 118 -24.67 15.96 -0.23
CA SER A 118 -25.44 14.78 -0.65
C SER A 118 -24.71 13.50 -0.26
N ASN A 119 -25.49 12.47 0.07
CA ASN A 119 -24.97 11.12 0.30
C ASN A 119 -24.90 10.30 -0.99
N PHE A 120 -25.54 10.71 -2.08
CA PHE A 120 -25.54 9.96 -3.34
C PHE A 120 -24.15 9.94 -3.98
N VAL A 121 -23.70 8.78 -4.43
CA VAL A 121 -22.44 8.60 -5.16
C VAL A 121 -22.67 9.04 -6.61
N ASN A 122 -22.23 10.25 -6.94
CA ASN A 122 -22.24 10.79 -8.30
C ASN A 122 -21.17 10.12 -9.17
N ASP A 123 -21.17 10.41 -10.47
CA ASP A 123 -20.26 9.75 -11.42
C ASP A 123 -18.78 10.01 -11.11
N GLU A 124 -18.45 11.23 -10.66
CA GLU A 124 -17.07 11.58 -10.26
C GLU A 124 -16.61 10.74 -9.06
N LEU A 125 -17.42 10.64 -8.01
CA LEU A 125 -17.11 9.84 -6.83
C LEU A 125 -17.12 8.35 -7.16
N ARG A 126 -18.04 7.87 -8.01
CA ARG A 126 -18.06 6.49 -8.50
C ARG A 126 -16.75 6.14 -9.21
N GLY A 127 -16.28 7.01 -10.10
CA GLY A 127 -15.01 6.86 -10.78
C GLY A 127 -13.83 6.83 -9.80
N ALA A 128 -13.82 7.71 -8.80
CA ALA A 128 -12.79 7.71 -7.75
C ALA A 128 -12.80 6.42 -6.91
N LEU A 129 -13.96 5.98 -6.44
CA LEU A 129 -14.11 4.74 -5.66
C LEU A 129 -13.69 3.50 -6.48
N SER A 130 -14.02 3.47 -7.77
CA SER A 130 -13.62 2.38 -8.67
C SER A 130 -12.10 2.34 -8.87
N LYS A 131 -11.45 3.50 -9.07
CA LYS A 131 -9.98 3.59 -9.15
C LYS A 131 -9.31 3.13 -7.85
N LEU A 132 -9.91 3.43 -6.70
CA LEU A 132 -9.39 3.00 -5.40
C LEU A 132 -9.58 1.50 -5.18
N LEU A 133 -10.71 0.93 -5.63
CA LEU A 133 -10.96 -0.51 -5.59
C LEU A 133 -9.96 -1.28 -6.47
N ASP A 134 -9.80 -0.85 -7.72
CA ASP A 134 -8.81 -1.41 -8.64
C ASP A 134 -7.41 -1.42 -8.02
N HIS A 135 -7.03 -0.33 -7.34
CA HIS A 135 -5.75 -0.30 -6.65
C HIS A 135 -5.68 -1.27 -5.46
N VAL A 136 -6.73 -1.41 -4.66
CA VAL A 136 -6.75 -2.39 -3.56
C VAL A 136 -6.60 -3.82 -4.09
N GLU A 137 -7.09 -4.10 -5.29
CA GLU A 137 -7.01 -5.41 -5.95
C GLU A 137 -5.65 -5.66 -6.62
N ASN A 138 -5.13 -4.67 -7.34
CA ASN A 138 -4.08 -4.87 -8.33
C ASN A 138 -2.76 -4.17 -7.99
N ALA A 139 -2.66 -3.44 -6.89
CA ALA A 139 -1.42 -2.76 -6.53
C ALA A 139 -0.28 -3.76 -6.29
N PRO A 140 0.89 -3.56 -6.93
CA PRO A 140 2.04 -4.41 -6.66
C PRO A 140 2.52 -4.18 -5.22
N PRO A 141 3.04 -5.23 -4.55
CA PRO A 141 3.72 -5.08 -3.27
C PRO A 141 4.83 -4.03 -3.33
N LEU A 142 5.05 -3.31 -2.23
CA LEU A 142 6.21 -2.44 -2.11
C LEU A 142 7.47 -3.30 -2.14
N ARG A 143 8.34 -3.03 -3.09
CA ARG A 143 9.65 -3.68 -3.19
C ARG A 143 10.72 -2.78 -2.61
N ILE A 144 11.39 -3.26 -1.57
CA ILE A 144 12.59 -2.65 -1.00
C ILE A 144 13.77 -3.48 -1.51
N ASN A 145 14.70 -2.84 -2.20
CA ASN A 145 15.93 -3.47 -2.63
C ASN A 145 17.13 -2.79 -1.96
N VAL A 146 18.23 -3.52 -1.80
CA VAL A 146 19.52 -2.93 -1.51
C VAL A 146 19.80 -1.92 -2.62
N ALA A 147 19.87 -0.64 -2.24
CA ALA A 147 20.32 0.39 -3.15
C ALA A 147 21.79 0.11 -3.49
N SER A 148 22.03 -0.68 -4.55
CA SER A 148 23.25 -0.52 -5.34
C SER A 148 23.33 0.97 -5.67
N GLY A 149 24.52 1.59 -5.64
CA GLY A 149 24.76 3.04 -5.85
C GLY A 149 24.34 3.59 -7.22
N ARG A 150 23.13 3.25 -7.65
CA ARG A 150 22.47 3.59 -8.90
C ARG A 150 21.74 4.89 -8.66
N THR A 151 22.17 5.91 -9.39
CA THR A 151 21.50 7.19 -9.47
C THR A 151 20.42 7.11 -10.54
N PHE A 152 19.18 7.39 -10.17
CA PHE A 152 18.08 7.54 -11.13
C PHE A 152 17.95 9.01 -11.51
N PHE A 153 17.97 9.30 -12.81
CA PHE A 153 17.58 10.62 -13.31
C PHE A 153 16.11 10.56 -13.71
N LEU A 154 15.27 11.28 -12.96
CA LEU A 154 13.85 11.39 -13.22
C LEU A 154 13.58 12.73 -13.94
N PHE A 155 13.33 12.65 -15.24
CA PHE A 155 12.86 13.80 -16.02
C PHE A 155 11.34 13.74 -16.12
N THR A 156 10.67 14.78 -15.64
CA THR A 156 9.21 14.92 -15.73
C THR A 156 8.86 16.15 -16.54
N ASP A 157 8.04 15.97 -17.57
CA ASP A 157 7.35 17.08 -18.24
C ASP A 157 5.85 17.02 -17.90
N GLY A 158 5.26 18.18 -17.65
CA GLY A 158 3.87 18.31 -17.23
C GLY A 158 3.09 19.15 -18.22
N SER A 159 2.22 18.51 -19.00
CA SER A 159 1.26 19.22 -19.85
C SER A 159 -0.13 19.20 -19.20
N TYR A 160 -0.80 20.36 -19.20
CA TYR A 160 -2.17 20.53 -18.73
C TYR A 160 -2.99 21.20 -19.83
N GLU A 161 -3.93 20.46 -20.43
CA GLU A 161 -4.90 21.01 -21.38
C GLU A 161 -6.28 21.10 -20.71
N PRO A 162 -6.80 22.32 -20.47
CA PRO A 162 -8.08 22.50 -19.78
C PRO A 162 -9.31 22.02 -20.57
N SER A 163 -9.14 21.62 -21.83
CA SER A 163 -10.20 21.15 -22.74
C SER A 163 -10.03 19.70 -23.21
N GLY A 164 -9.00 18.99 -22.74
CA GLY A 164 -8.79 17.58 -23.10
C GLY A 164 -9.66 16.67 -22.25
N GLU A 165 -10.28 15.67 -22.86
CA GLU A 165 -11.05 14.60 -22.19
C GLU A 165 -10.20 13.72 -21.25
N VAL A 166 -8.90 14.03 -21.13
CA VAL A 166 -7.91 13.18 -20.47
C VAL A 166 -7.15 13.95 -19.40
N ASP A 167 -7.18 13.41 -18.17
CA ASP A 167 -6.42 13.93 -17.03
C ASP A 167 -4.93 14.12 -17.36
N SER A 168 -4.30 15.14 -16.78
CA SER A 168 -2.89 15.50 -17.01
C SER A 168 -1.95 14.28 -17.04
N PHE A 169 -1.22 14.10 -18.13
CA PHE A 169 -0.19 13.08 -18.23
C PHE A 169 1.13 13.60 -17.68
N THR A 170 1.81 12.80 -16.87
CA THR A 170 3.23 13.00 -16.54
C THR A 170 3.99 11.87 -17.18
N VAL A 171 4.77 12.17 -18.21
CA VAL A 171 5.71 11.22 -18.77
C VAL A 171 6.97 11.27 -17.90
N ALA A 172 7.34 10.13 -17.33
CA ALA A 172 8.58 9.96 -16.61
C ALA A 172 9.55 9.19 -17.52
N TYR A 173 10.66 9.83 -17.91
CA TYR A 173 11.80 9.12 -18.47
C TYR A 173 12.72 8.72 -17.31
N ILE A 174 13.02 7.42 -17.22
CA ILE A 174 13.96 6.88 -16.25
C ILE A 174 15.22 6.51 -17.02
N ASP A 175 16.27 7.31 -16.87
CA ASP A 175 17.58 6.95 -17.39
C ASP A 175 18.33 6.06 -16.38
N ASN A 176 18.78 4.90 -16.83
CA ASN A 176 19.61 3.97 -16.06
C ASN A 176 20.98 3.71 -16.72
N SER A 177 21.33 4.47 -17.76
CA SER A 177 22.59 4.30 -18.52
C SER A 177 23.84 4.70 -17.72
N ALA A 178 23.71 5.59 -16.74
CA ALA A 178 24.83 6.00 -15.87
C ALA A 178 25.29 4.90 -14.88
N ALA A 179 24.48 3.86 -14.65
CA ALA A 179 24.82 2.77 -13.74
C ALA A 179 25.81 1.74 -14.33
N GLN A 180 26.00 1.72 -15.66
CA GLN A 180 26.93 0.80 -16.34
C GLN A 180 28.32 1.40 -16.60
N ALA A 181 28.53 2.70 -16.36
CA ALA A 181 29.80 3.38 -16.65
C ALA A 181 30.76 3.47 -15.44
N ALA A 182 30.41 2.89 -14.29
CA ALA A 182 31.19 2.94 -13.05
C ALA A 182 31.56 1.55 -12.49
N LEU A 183 31.71 0.55 -13.36
CA LEU A 183 32.33 -0.75 -13.07
C LEU A 183 33.47 -1.02 -14.07
#